data_AF-A0A945YIF4-F1
#
_entry.id   AF-A0A945YIF4-F1
#
_cell.length_a   1.000
_cell.length_b   1.000
_cell.length_c   1.000
_cell.angle_alpha   90.00
_cell.angle_beta   90.00
_cell.angle_gamma   90.00
#
_symmetry.space_group_name_H-M   'P 1'
#
loop_
_entity.id
_entity.type
_entity.pdbx_description
1 polymer ?
#
loop_
_entity_poly.entity_id
_entity_poly.type
_entity_poly.pdbx_seq_one_letter_code
_entity_poly.pdbx_strand_id
1 'polypeptide(L)' 'MEQIKARVFGVNKGIITLQKDLEFINGVAKNHKKWDFCAAKTVAGLIGWPSIDRVLKLGNKAIKENKSSARDWNLS' A
#
# COMPACT_ATOMS: atom_id res chain seq x y z
N MET A 1 -24.37 -23.60 -12.62
CA MET A 1 -23.22 -22.78 -13.10
C MET A 1 -23.19 -21.34 -12.53
N GLU A 2 -24.05 -20.96 -11.57
CA GLU A 2 -24.09 -19.58 -11.03
C GLU A 2 -23.20 -19.34 -9.80
N GLN A 3 -23.03 -20.34 -8.91
CA GLN A 3 -22.23 -20.16 -7.69
C GLN A 3 -20.74 -19.94 -7.95
N ILE A 4 -20.21 -20.48 -9.06
CA ILE A 4 -18.80 -20.31 -9.45
C ILE A 4 -18.55 -18.86 -9.92
N LYS A 5 -19.50 -18.24 -10.63
CA LYS A 5 -19.37 -16.86 -11.12
C LYS A 5 -19.33 -15.83 -9.98
N ALA A 6 -20.13 -16.01 -8.93
CA ALA A 6 -20.15 -15.11 -7.77
C ALA A 6 -18.84 -15.16 -6.97
N ARG A 7 -18.24 -16.35 -6.82
CA ARG A 7 -16.96 -16.53 -6.12
C ARG A 7 -15.81 -15.85 -6.86
N VAL A 8 -15.76 -15.98 -8.18
CA VAL A 8 -14.74 -15.32 -9.03
C VAL A 8 -14.90 -13.80 -9.03
N PHE A 9 -16.14 -13.27 -9.05
CA PHE A 9 -16.40 -11.83 -8.95
C PHE A 9 -16.02 -11.26 -7.57
N GLY A 10 -16.28 -11.98 -6.48
CA GLY A 10 -15.90 -11.57 -5.13
C GLY A 10 -14.39 -11.53 -4.93
N VAL A 11 -13.67 -12.52 -5.47
CA VAL A 11 -12.19 -12.57 -5.45
C VAL A 11 -11.60 -11.40 -6.24
N ASN A 12 -12.14 -11.10 -7.42
CA ASN A 12 -11.68 -9.95 -8.23
C ASN A 12 -11.89 -8.62 -7.51
N LYS A 13 -13.04 -8.42 -6.81
CA LYS A 13 -13.26 -7.19 -6.02
C LYS A 13 -12.27 -7.07 -4.86
N GLY A 14 -11.98 -8.16 -4.15
CA GLY A 14 -10.99 -8.17 -3.07
C GLY A 14 -9.57 -7.86 -3.55
N ILE A 15 -9.17 -8.40 -4.70
CA ILE A 15 -7.87 -8.11 -5.32
C ILE A 15 -7.76 -6.64 -5.72
N ILE A 16 -8.81 -6.07 -6.34
CA ILE A 16 -8.83 -4.66 -6.75
C ILE A 16 -8.76 -3.73 -5.53
N THR A 17 -9.49 -4.04 -4.45
CA THR A 17 -9.42 -3.26 -3.21
C THR A 17 -8.02 -3.31 -2.60
N LEU A 18 -7.42 -4.49 -2.48
CA LEU A 18 -6.07 -4.65 -1.97
C LEU A 18 -5.03 -3.89 -2.81
N GLN A 19 -5.17 -3.90 -4.13
CA GLN A 19 -4.26 -3.16 -5.00
C GLN A 19 -4.37 -1.64 -4.80
N LYS A 20 -5.59 -1.11 -4.67
CA LYS A 20 -5.82 0.31 -4.37
C LYS A 20 -5.28 0.71 -3.00
N ASP A 21 -5.45 -0.15 -1.99
CA ASP A 21 -4.92 0.11 -0.65
C ASP A 21 -3.39 0.15 -0.66
N LEU A 22 -2.74 -0.76 -1.42
CA LEU A 22 -1.28 -0.76 -1.60
C LEU A 22 -0.78 0.50 -2.33
N GLU A 23 -1.46 0.90 -3.40
CA GLU A 23 -1.15 2.13 -4.14
C GLU A 23 -1.28 3.37 -3.23
N PHE A 24 -2.34 3.43 -2.41
CA PHE A 24 -2.55 4.49 -1.44
C PHE A 24 -1.43 4.54 -0.39
N ILE A 25 -1.09 3.40 0.24
CA ILE A 25 0.00 3.33 1.23
C ILE A 25 1.32 3.78 0.60
N ASN A 26 1.65 3.30 -0.60
CA ASN A 26 2.86 3.68 -1.30
C ASN A 26 2.90 5.17 -1.61
N GLY A 27 1.80 5.73 -2.11
CA GLY A 27 1.68 7.14 -2.44
C GLY A 27 1.85 8.05 -1.23
N VAL A 28 1.17 7.74 -0.12
CA VAL A 28 1.30 8.51 1.12
C VAL A 28 2.72 8.38 1.69
N ALA A 29 3.24 7.15 1.81
CA ALA A 29 4.54 6.93 2.43
C ALA A 29 5.69 7.61 1.71
N LYS A 30 5.69 7.63 0.36
CA LYS A 30 6.73 8.31 -0.43
C LYS A 30 6.72 9.83 -0.28
N ASN A 31 5.55 10.43 -0.04
CA ASN A 31 5.39 11.89 0.05
C ASN A 31 5.37 12.42 1.48
N HIS A 32 5.18 11.54 2.48
CA HIS A 32 5.12 11.94 3.87
C HIS A 32 6.52 12.25 4.42
N LYS A 33 6.70 13.43 5.04
CA LYS A 33 8.01 13.88 5.56
C LYS A 33 8.61 12.95 6.62
N LYS A 34 7.76 12.27 7.39
CA LYS A 34 8.16 11.35 8.47
C LYS A 34 7.20 10.18 8.53
N TRP A 35 7.53 9.08 7.86
CA TRP A 35 6.73 7.86 7.93
C TRP A 35 7.05 7.12 9.24
N ASP A 36 6.14 7.19 10.20
CA ASP A 36 6.27 6.56 11.52
C ASP A 36 4.98 5.80 11.91
N PHE A 37 4.96 5.22 13.12
CA PHE A 37 3.84 4.43 13.59
C PHE A 37 2.51 5.21 13.63
N CYS A 38 2.55 6.51 13.97
CA CYS A 38 1.37 7.36 13.98
C CYS A 38 0.82 7.56 12.56
N ALA A 39 1.70 7.84 11.59
CA ALA A 39 1.30 7.93 10.18
C ALA A 39 0.68 6.62 9.68
N ALA A 40 1.31 5.48 9.98
CA ALA A 40 0.81 4.16 9.62
C ALA A 40 -0.55 3.85 10.28
N LYS A 41 -0.75 4.24 11.55
CA LYS A 41 -2.02 4.07 12.27
C LYS A 41 -3.14 4.88 11.61
N THR A 42 -2.87 6.12 11.23
CA THR A 42 -3.85 6.97 10.53
C THR A 42 -4.22 6.36 9.18
N VAL A 43 -3.22 5.95 8.39
CA VAL A 43 -3.46 5.32 7.08
C VAL A 43 -4.24 4.02 7.21
N ALA A 44 -3.89 3.17 8.18
CA ALA A 44 -4.61 1.94 8.48
C ALA A 44 -6.08 2.22 8.84
N GLY A 45 -6.35 3.28 9.62
CA GLY A 45 -7.71 3.70 9.97
C GLY A 45 -8.52 4.19 8.77
N LEU A 46 -7.90 4.94 7.85
CA LEU A 46 -8.57 5.48 6.66
C LEU A 46 -9.01 4.39 5.68
N ILE A 47 -8.18 3.36 5.49
CA ILE A 47 -8.45 2.27 4.53
C ILE A 47 -9.07 1.03 5.21
N GLY A 48 -9.29 1.08 6.52
CA GLY A 48 -9.83 -0.05 7.29
C GLY A 48 -8.89 -1.25 7.37
N TRP A 49 -7.57 -1.06 7.26
CA TRP A 49 -6.60 -2.16 7.32
C TRP A 49 -6.35 -2.56 8.78
N PRO A 50 -6.55 -3.84 9.16
CA PRO A 50 -6.43 -4.25 10.57
C PRO A 50 -5.01 -4.25 11.13
N SER A 51 -3.96 -4.22 10.30
CA SER A 51 -2.57 -4.40 10.74
C SER A 51 -1.72 -3.16 10.48
N ILE A 52 -1.57 -2.34 11.51
CA ILE A 52 -0.76 -1.12 11.49
C ILE A 52 0.71 -1.45 11.18
N ASP A 53 1.27 -2.49 11.80
CA ASP A 53 2.64 -2.97 11.54
C ASP A 53 2.87 -3.30 10.06
N ARG A 54 1.87 -3.88 9.40
CA ARG A 54 1.97 -4.25 7.99
C ARG A 54 1.94 -3.01 7.11
N VAL A 55 1.07 -2.04 7.40
CA VAL A 55 1.05 -0.73 6.74
C VAL A 55 2.39 -0.03 6.91
N LEU A 56 2.94 0.00 8.13
CA LEU A 56 4.24 0.60 8.43
C LEU A 56 5.36 -0.04 7.59
N LYS A 57 5.44 -1.37 7.54
CA LYS A 57 6.42 -2.11 6.74
C LYS A 57 6.28 -1.84 5.24
N LEU A 58 5.05 -1.79 4.73
CA LEU A 58 4.76 -1.50 3.32
C LEU A 58 5.21 -0.09 2.94
N GLY A 59 4.89 0.92 3.76
CA GLY A 59 5.35 2.28 3.50
C GLY A 59 6.87 2.44 3.59
N ASN A 60 7.53 1.75 4.55
CA ASN A 60 9.00 1.72 4.61
C ASN A 60 9.63 1.11 3.36
N LYS A 61 9.02 0.03 2.83
CA LYS A 61 9.44 -0.57 1.57
C LYS A 61 9.28 0.42 0.41
N ALA A 62 8.14 1.12 0.32
CA ALA A 62 7.87 2.12 -0.71
C ALA A 62 8.88 3.27 -0.70
N ILE A 63 9.26 3.75 0.48
CA ILE A 63 10.27 4.80 0.67
C ILE A 63 11.66 4.30 0.22
N LYS A 64 12.01 3.06 0.57
CA LYS A 64 13.30 2.47 0.19
C LYS A 64 13.41 2.32 -1.33
N GLU A 65 12.36 1.83 -1.99
CA GLU A 65 12.31 1.70 -3.45
C GLU A 65 12.37 3.08 -4.16
N ASN A 66 11.73 4.11 -3.59
CA ASN A 66 11.82 5.47 -4.12
C ASN A 66 13.24 6.03 -4.06
N LYS A 67 13.97 5.76 -2.97
CA LYS A 67 15.37 6.16 -2.82
C LYS A 67 16.32 5.42 -3.77
N SER A 68 16.05 4.14 -4.06
CA SER A 68 16.81 3.41 -5.08
C SER A 68 16.60 4.01 -6.47
N SER A 69 15.34 4.27 -6.86
CA SER A 69 15.03 4.88 -8.16
C SER A 69 15.59 6.30 -8.32
N ALA A 70 15.59 7.12 -7.27
CA ALA A 70 16.19 8.46 -7.32
C ALA A 70 17.72 8.43 -7.47
N ARG A 71 18.37 7.33 -7.07
CA ARG A 71 19.82 7.16 -7.17
C ARG A 71 20.26 6.83 -8.60
N ASP A 72 19.41 6.17 -9.37
CA ASP A 72 19.68 5.83 -10.78
C ASP A 72 19.71 7.07 -11.69
N TRP A 73 19.00 8.15 -11.35
CA TRP A 73 19.07 9.43 -12.09
C TRP A 73 20.37 10.20 -11.88
N ASN A 74 21.11 9.91 -10.82
CA ASN A 74 22.37 10.59 -10.47
C ASN A 74 23.61 9.88 -11.07
N LEU A 75 23.38 8.91 -11.97
CA LEU A 75 24.41 8.08 -12.62
C LEU A 75 24.36 8.14 -14.15
N SER A 76 23.67 9.11 -14.76
CA SER A 76 23.72 9.38 -16.21
C SER A 76 24.32 10.74 -16.52
#